data_AF-A0A1Y4CWZ9-F1
#
_entry.id   AF-A0A1Y4CWZ9-F1
#
_cell.length_a   1.000
_cell.length_b   1.000
_cell.length_c   1.000
_cell.angle_alpha   90.00
_cell.angle_beta   90.00
_cell.angle_gamma   90.00
#
_symmetry.space_group_name_H-M   'P 1'
#
loop_
_entity.id
_entity.type
_entity.pdbx_description
1 polymer ?
#
loop_
_entity_poly.entity_id
_entity_poly.type
_entity_poly.pdbx_seq_one_letter_code
_entity_poly.pdbx_strand_id
1 'polypeptide(L)'
;MQKTKAEIRKGIIQLLVRATPENRRAVINLLPAAKHALDSGYVPDIPPHSVLHSWRCLLTLLANVTSMQTDADVFFRVSHELLAITDRLVPPTEALRLSAKILVRTFKADLYICRMRDEQKNWLITAADSPLGGAVPLAAHSIEESFLRHPVMRTIARGHEFYVVSNNLRGIERGGESLDCTAYKTGYRSRLCFIVRERSSGSPFGLIMLYSMHDYGFETFEDRFLARCGQLINLVVGSHVALARDTLEKAAGAMAHYGNNVLNNMRVQAEFCGELVQMAEKNRSRAIVLAKQLSAENDGNMRAKMQSDELEELLRSTDMANLSRHLNAVLDNTRRMATIIRSLQKSVNRPRLLKYVRGVDVLKLDDGRNADE
;
A
#
# COMPACT_ATOMS: atom_id res chain seq x y z
N MET A 1 -43.63 -33.66 -5.40
CA MET A 1 -44.26 -33.48 -6.73
C MET A 1 -43.73 -32.19 -7.35
N GLN A 2 -42.91 -32.26 -8.41
CA GLN A 2 -42.49 -31.05 -9.14
C GLN A 2 -43.70 -30.53 -9.92
N LYS A 3 -44.15 -29.31 -9.63
CA LYS A 3 -45.25 -28.66 -10.35
C LYS A 3 -44.83 -28.44 -11.81
N THR A 4 -45.72 -28.74 -12.74
CA THR A 4 -45.45 -28.52 -14.17
C THR A 4 -45.43 -27.02 -14.50
N LYS A 5 -44.70 -26.62 -15.55
CA LYS A 5 -44.61 -25.21 -16.01
C LYS A 5 -45.99 -24.57 -16.23
N ALA A 6 -46.97 -25.36 -16.67
CA ALA A 6 -48.35 -24.93 -16.86
C ALA A 6 -49.07 -24.60 -15.54
N GLU A 7 -48.86 -25.41 -14.50
CA GLU A 7 -49.42 -25.19 -13.16
C GLU A 7 -48.83 -23.95 -12.49
N ILE A 8 -47.53 -23.72 -12.65
CA ILE A 8 -46.85 -22.51 -12.13
C ILE A 8 -47.40 -21.27 -12.82
N ARG A 9 -47.53 -21.29 -14.15
CA ARG A 9 -48.10 -20.18 -14.93
C ARG A 9 -49.53 -19.86 -14.49
N LYS A 10 -50.37 -20.89 -14.29
CA LYS A 10 -51.74 -20.73 -13.81
C LYS A 10 -51.78 -20.14 -12.40
N GLY A 11 -50.88 -20.55 -11.50
CA GLY A 11 -50.74 -19.98 -10.17
C GLY A 11 -50.37 -18.50 -10.18
N ILE A 12 -49.39 -18.10 -11.00
CA ILE A 12 -48.99 -16.69 -11.15
C ILE A 12 -50.15 -15.83 -11.68
N ILE A 13 -50.90 -16.32 -12.66
CA ILE A 13 -52.09 -15.62 -13.19
C ILE A 13 -53.13 -15.42 -12.08
N GLN A 14 -53.40 -16.45 -11.27
CA GLN A 14 -54.36 -16.35 -10.17
C GLN A 14 -53.93 -15.34 -9.09
N LEU A 15 -52.62 -15.22 -8.82
CA LEU A 15 -52.10 -14.19 -7.92
C LEU A 15 -52.29 -12.77 -8.50
N LEU A 16 -52.07 -12.59 -9.80
CA LEU A 16 -52.22 -11.31 -10.49
C LEU A 16 -53.66 -10.82 -10.61
N VAL A 17 -54.62 -11.74 -10.74
CA VAL A 17 -56.06 -11.41 -10.74
C VAL A 17 -56.47 -10.77 -9.42
N ARG A 18 -55.85 -11.19 -8.31
CA ARG A 18 -56.11 -10.67 -6.95
C ARG A 18 -55.36 -9.36 -6.64
N ALA A 19 -54.52 -8.87 -7.54
CA ALA A 19 -53.79 -7.61 -7.38
C ALA A 19 -54.58 -6.41 -7.92
N THR A 20 -54.39 -5.23 -7.33
CA THR A 20 -54.91 -3.96 -7.87
C THR A 20 -54.28 -3.67 -9.25
N PRO A 21 -54.91 -2.86 -10.12
CA PRO A 21 -54.39 -2.56 -11.46
C PRO A 21 -52.95 -2.02 -11.46
N GLU A 22 -52.62 -1.13 -10.51
CA GLU A 22 -51.27 -0.56 -10.34
C GLU A 22 -50.23 -1.62 -9.98
N ASN A 23 -50.54 -2.48 -9.01
CA ASN A 23 -49.63 -3.55 -8.57
C ASN A 23 -49.49 -4.65 -9.63
N ARG A 24 -50.57 -4.94 -10.38
CA ARG A 24 -50.52 -5.84 -11.53
C ARG A 24 -49.56 -5.31 -12.60
N ARG A 25 -49.60 -4.00 -12.87
CA ARG A 25 -48.69 -3.34 -13.82
C ARG A 25 -47.25 -3.36 -13.33
N ALA A 26 -47.01 -3.11 -12.04
CA ALA A 26 -45.67 -3.20 -11.44
C ALA A 26 -45.07 -4.61 -11.58
N VAL A 27 -45.85 -5.67 -11.28
CA VAL A 27 -45.39 -7.06 -11.46
C VAL A 27 -45.10 -7.35 -12.92
N ILE A 28 -45.98 -6.96 -13.85
CA ILE A 28 -45.80 -7.20 -15.29
C ILE A 28 -44.53 -6.51 -15.82
N ASN A 29 -44.25 -5.29 -15.36
CA ASN A 29 -43.07 -4.54 -15.78
C ASN A 29 -41.74 -5.19 -15.32
N LEU A 30 -41.75 -5.93 -14.22
CA LEU A 30 -40.55 -6.61 -13.70
C LEU A 30 -40.29 -7.98 -14.35
N LEU A 31 -41.30 -8.60 -14.99
CA LEU A 31 -41.17 -9.93 -15.59
C LEU A 31 -40.10 -10.04 -16.69
N PRO A 32 -39.95 -9.09 -17.64
CA PRO A 32 -38.92 -9.17 -18.67
C PRO A 32 -37.50 -9.15 -18.10
N ALA A 33 -37.24 -8.25 -17.14
CA ALA A 33 -35.95 -8.14 -16.47
C ALA A 33 -35.66 -9.39 -15.61
N ALA A 34 -36.64 -9.87 -14.85
CA ALA A 34 -36.47 -11.09 -14.06
C ALA A 34 -36.22 -12.33 -14.94
N LYS A 35 -36.90 -12.43 -16.09
CA LYS A 35 -36.67 -13.51 -17.07
C LYS A 35 -35.25 -13.46 -17.62
N HIS A 36 -34.79 -12.28 -18.04
CA HIS A 36 -33.43 -12.12 -18.54
C HIS A 36 -32.39 -12.49 -17.48
N ALA A 37 -32.62 -12.18 -16.20
CA ALA A 37 -31.72 -12.55 -15.11
C ALA A 37 -31.59 -14.09 -15.01
N LEU A 38 -32.71 -14.80 -15.04
CA LEU A 38 -32.75 -16.26 -14.98
C LEU A 38 -32.12 -16.90 -16.23
N ASP A 39 -32.43 -16.37 -17.42
CA ASP A 39 -31.88 -16.86 -18.70
C ASP A 39 -30.34 -16.66 -18.77
N SER A 40 -29.80 -15.67 -18.07
CA SER A 40 -28.34 -15.47 -17.92
C SER A 40 -27.66 -16.44 -16.93
N GLY A 41 -28.40 -17.40 -16.37
CA GLY A 41 -27.88 -18.45 -15.49
C GLY A 41 -27.98 -18.15 -13.99
N TYR A 42 -28.72 -17.11 -13.60
CA TYR A 42 -28.96 -16.80 -12.19
C TYR A 42 -29.86 -17.84 -11.52
N VAL A 43 -29.44 -18.32 -10.35
CA VAL A 43 -30.25 -19.18 -9.48
C VAL A 43 -30.57 -18.40 -8.21
N PRO A 44 -31.82 -17.94 -8.02
CA PRO A 44 -32.20 -17.20 -6.82
C PRO A 44 -32.13 -18.11 -5.59
N ASP A 45 -31.52 -17.62 -4.50
CA ASP A 45 -31.45 -18.32 -3.23
C ASP A 45 -32.79 -18.19 -2.49
N ILE A 46 -33.72 -19.03 -2.93
CA ILE A 46 -35.09 -19.10 -2.41
C ILE A 46 -35.12 -20.28 -1.44
N PRO A 47 -35.50 -20.08 -0.17
CA PRO A 47 -35.68 -21.19 0.75
C PRO A 47 -36.55 -22.26 0.10
N PRO A 48 -36.20 -23.55 0.17
CA PRO A 48 -36.91 -24.62 -0.55
C PRO A 48 -38.40 -24.75 -0.18
N HIS A 49 -38.86 -24.00 0.84
CA HIS A 49 -40.24 -23.94 1.33
C HIS A 49 -40.89 -22.55 1.27
N SER A 50 -40.28 -21.53 0.69
CA SER A 50 -40.97 -20.23 0.53
C SER A 50 -41.97 -20.35 -0.62
N VAL A 51 -43.24 -20.47 -0.28
CA VAL A 51 -44.31 -20.64 -1.25
C VAL A 51 -44.86 -19.26 -1.64
N LEU A 52 -45.02 -19.03 -2.94
CA LEU A 52 -45.68 -17.83 -3.47
C LEU A 52 -47.17 -17.85 -3.09
N HIS A 53 -47.53 -17.17 -2.01
CA HIS A 53 -48.90 -17.12 -1.48
C HIS A 53 -49.70 -15.89 -1.90
N SER A 54 -49.03 -14.82 -2.33
CA SER A 54 -49.67 -13.54 -2.67
C SER A 54 -48.95 -12.84 -3.81
N TRP A 55 -49.63 -11.85 -4.42
CA TRP A 55 -49.00 -10.96 -5.41
C TRP A 55 -47.84 -10.16 -4.82
N ARG A 56 -47.84 -9.90 -3.50
CA ARG A 56 -46.75 -9.21 -2.80
C ARG A 56 -45.48 -10.06 -2.78
N CYS A 57 -45.60 -11.34 -2.43
CA CYS A 57 -44.48 -12.28 -2.46
C CYS A 57 -43.87 -12.39 -3.86
N LEU A 58 -44.72 -12.39 -4.89
CA LEU A 58 -44.30 -12.40 -6.28
C LEU A 58 -43.56 -11.10 -6.67
N LEU A 59 -44.10 -9.94 -6.26
CA LEU A 59 -43.48 -8.65 -6.54
C LEU A 59 -42.11 -8.52 -5.84
N THR A 60 -42.00 -8.91 -4.57
CA THR A 60 -40.72 -8.90 -3.84
C THR A 60 -39.70 -9.84 -4.47
N LEU A 61 -40.12 -11.05 -4.85
CA LEU A 61 -39.24 -12.00 -5.53
C LEU A 61 -38.75 -11.46 -6.87
N LEU A 62 -39.65 -10.89 -7.69
CA LEU A 62 -39.26 -10.30 -8.97
C LEU A 62 -38.36 -9.08 -8.77
N ALA A 63 -38.67 -8.21 -7.81
CA ALA A 63 -37.84 -7.06 -7.47
C ALA A 63 -36.41 -7.49 -7.10
N ASN A 64 -36.25 -8.50 -6.24
CA ASN A 64 -34.95 -9.05 -5.84
C ASN A 64 -34.18 -9.66 -7.03
N VAL A 65 -34.88 -10.42 -7.89
CA VAL A 65 -34.27 -11.00 -9.10
C VAL A 65 -33.83 -9.89 -10.07
N THR A 66 -34.59 -8.79 -10.16
CA THR A 66 -34.25 -7.66 -11.04
C THR A 66 -33.17 -6.74 -10.48
N SER A 67 -33.10 -6.51 -9.17
CA SER A 67 -32.04 -5.72 -8.53
C SER A 67 -30.66 -6.36 -8.72
N MET A 68 -30.61 -7.70 -8.79
CA MET A 68 -29.39 -8.43 -9.11
C MET A 68 -28.84 -8.17 -10.52
N GLN A 69 -29.68 -7.85 -11.52
CA GLN A 69 -29.18 -7.45 -12.85
C GLN A 69 -28.48 -6.10 -12.78
N THR A 70 -29.09 -5.14 -12.09
CA THR A 70 -28.46 -3.83 -11.88
C THR A 70 -27.15 -3.99 -11.11
N ASP A 71 -27.10 -4.85 -10.10
CA ASP A 71 -25.88 -5.10 -9.33
C ASP A 71 -24.82 -5.88 -10.12
N ALA A 72 -25.20 -6.83 -10.98
CA ALA A 72 -24.27 -7.54 -11.85
C ALA A 72 -23.66 -6.62 -12.91
N ASP A 73 -24.47 -5.79 -13.56
CA ASP A 73 -23.98 -4.80 -14.54
C ASP A 73 -23.11 -3.73 -13.87
N VAL A 74 -23.50 -3.27 -12.68
CA VAL A 74 -22.67 -2.39 -11.85
C VAL A 74 -21.37 -3.10 -11.47
N PHE A 75 -21.41 -4.37 -11.06
CA PHE A 75 -20.23 -5.14 -10.71
C PHE A 75 -19.28 -5.28 -11.89
N PHE A 76 -19.76 -5.59 -13.10
CA PHE A 76 -18.91 -5.70 -14.28
C PHE A 76 -18.25 -4.37 -14.63
N ARG A 77 -18.99 -3.25 -14.57
CA ARG A 77 -18.42 -1.91 -14.79
C ARG A 77 -17.35 -1.56 -13.77
N VAL A 78 -17.67 -1.73 -12.49
CA VAL A 78 -16.73 -1.51 -11.38
C VAL A 78 -15.51 -2.41 -11.53
N SER A 79 -15.72 -3.67 -11.90
CA SER A 79 -14.64 -4.63 -12.04
C SER A 79 -13.69 -4.24 -13.16
N HIS A 80 -14.25 -3.86 -14.31
CA HIS A 80 -13.46 -3.38 -15.44
C HIS A 80 -12.65 -2.13 -15.07
N GLU A 81 -13.26 -1.13 -14.42
CA GLU A 81 -12.56 0.09 -14.01
C GLU A 81 -11.50 -0.16 -12.93
N LEU A 82 -11.77 -1.05 -11.96
CA LEU A 82 -10.82 -1.41 -10.92
C LEU A 82 -9.65 -2.22 -11.49
N LEU A 83 -9.90 -3.15 -12.40
CA LEU A 83 -8.85 -3.92 -13.09
C LEU A 83 -8.01 -3.04 -14.01
N ALA A 84 -8.57 -2.00 -14.63
CA ALA A 84 -7.78 -1.04 -15.40
C ALA A 84 -6.73 -0.27 -14.54
N ILE A 85 -6.86 -0.29 -13.21
CA ILE A 85 -5.81 0.23 -12.31
C ILE A 85 -4.62 -0.73 -12.28
N THR A 86 -4.83 -2.06 -12.32
CA THR A 86 -3.74 -3.05 -12.26
C THR A 86 -2.79 -2.98 -13.44
N ASP A 87 -3.24 -2.44 -14.56
CA ASP A 87 -2.39 -2.21 -15.74
C ASP A 87 -1.45 -1.00 -15.58
N ARG A 88 -1.59 -0.23 -14.49
CA ARG A 88 -0.79 0.98 -14.23
C ARG A 88 0.21 0.72 -13.10
N LEU A 89 1.46 1.12 -13.32
CA LEU A 89 2.48 1.15 -12.27
C LEU A 89 2.27 2.35 -11.34
N VAL A 90 1.33 2.23 -10.40
CA VAL A 90 1.05 3.28 -9.39
C VAL A 90 1.38 2.81 -7.96
N PRO A 91 1.78 3.72 -7.05
CA PRO A 91 1.96 3.38 -5.64
C PRO A 91 0.67 2.84 -5.00
N PRO A 92 0.75 2.00 -3.95
CA PRO A 92 -0.44 1.47 -3.27
C PRO A 92 -1.41 2.54 -2.76
N THR A 93 -0.90 3.69 -2.30
CA THR A 93 -1.69 4.84 -1.87
C THR A 93 -2.53 5.42 -3.00
N GLU A 94 -1.95 5.48 -4.19
CA GLU A 94 -2.60 5.96 -5.40
C GLU A 94 -3.59 4.93 -5.95
N ALA A 95 -3.26 3.63 -5.94
CA ALA A 95 -4.20 2.57 -6.29
C ALA A 95 -5.44 2.59 -5.37
N LEU A 96 -5.26 2.79 -4.07
CA LEU A 96 -6.34 2.94 -3.09
C LEU A 96 -7.21 4.17 -3.39
N ARG A 97 -6.60 5.31 -3.73
CA ARG A 97 -7.29 6.55 -4.09
C ARG A 97 -8.11 6.40 -5.38
N LEU A 98 -7.52 5.83 -6.43
CA LEU A 98 -8.20 5.58 -7.70
C LEU A 98 -9.39 4.62 -7.52
N SER A 99 -9.20 3.57 -6.72
CA SER A 99 -10.28 2.66 -6.34
C SER A 99 -11.43 3.41 -5.65
N ALA A 100 -11.12 4.29 -4.69
CA ALA A 100 -12.14 5.09 -4.02
C ALA A 100 -12.90 6.04 -4.95
N LYS A 101 -12.22 6.62 -5.96
CA LYS A 101 -12.86 7.48 -6.97
C LYS A 101 -13.85 6.74 -7.87
N ILE A 102 -13.59 5.47 -8.18
CA ILE A 102 -14.53 4.62 -8.91
C ILE A 102 -15.72 4.29 -8.02
N LEU A 103 -15.45 3.88 -6.77
CA LEU A 103 -16.47 3.44 -5.83
C LEU A 103 -17.40 4.58 -5.43
N VAL A 104 -16.89 5.78 -5.15
CA VAL A 104 -17.73 6.92 -4.75
C VAL A 104 -18.78 7.26 -5.82
N ARG A 105 -18.42 7.16 -7.11
CA ARG A 105 -19.33 7.38 -8.23
C ARG A 105 -20.33 6.23 -8.39
N THR A 106 -19.84 5.01 -8.26
CA THR A 106 -20.63 3.78 -8.41
C THR A 106 -21.71 3.69 -7.34
N PHE A 107 -21.32 3.88 -6.08
CA PHE A 107 -22.19 3.79 -4.92
C PHE A 107 -22.95 5.11 -4.66
N LYS A 108 -22.77 6.12 -5.52
CA LYS A 108 -23.37 7.46 -5.39
C LYS A 108 -23.17 8.06 -3.99
N ALA A 109 -21.97 7.88 -3.46
CA ALA A 109 -21.59 8.43 -2.18
C ALA A 109 -21.19 9.91 -2.33
N ASP A 110 -21.35 10.67 -1.25
CA ASP A 110 -21.13 12.11 -1.22
C ASP A 110 -19.68 12.48 -0.86
N LEU A 111 -18.97 11.56 -0.22
CA LEU A 111 -17.60 11.71 0.26
C LEU A 111 -16.89 10.36 0.28
N TYR A 112 -15.61 10.34 -0.08
CA TYR A 112 -14.73 9.22 0.23
C TYR A 112 -13.55 9.65 1.10
N ILE A 113 -13.09 8.73 1.94
CA ILE A 113 -11.87 8.84 2.74
C ILE A 113 -11.09 7.54 2.60
N CYS A 114 -9.85 7.65 2.11
CA CYS A 114 -8.88 6.58 2.05
C CYS A 114 -7.94 6.67 3.25
N ARG A 115 -7.70 5.53 3.89
CA ARG A 115 -6.67 5.41 4.92
C ARG A 115 -5.74 4.25 4.66
N MET A 116 -4.51 4.42 5.09
CA MET A 116 -3.52 3.35 5.05
C MET A 116 -2.80 3.27 6.38
N ARG A 117 -2.45 2.05 6.76
CA ARG A 117 -1.77 1.79 8.01
C ARG A 117 -0.27 2.08 7.86
N ASP A 118 0.28 2.86 8.78
CA ASP A 118 1.71 3.14 8.83
C ASP A 118 2.49 2.01 9.55
N GLU A 119 3.81 2.17 9.65
CA GLU A 119 4.70 1.21 10.32
C GLU A 119 4.43 1.10 11.82
N GLN A 120 3.95 2.17 12.44
CA GLN A 120 3.56 2.26 13.85
C GLN A 120 2.16 1.67 14.11
N LYS A 121 1.53 1.12 13.06
CA LYS A 121 0.18 0.53 13.08
C LYS A 121 -0.96 1.55 13.23
N ASN A 122 -0.68 2.84 13.05
CA ASN A 122 -1.66 3.92 13.07
C ASN A 122 -2.34 4.05 11.70
N TRP A 123 -3.56 4.58 11.68
CA TRP A 123 -4.34 4.75 10.46
C TRP A 123 -4.25 6.18 9.94
N LEU A 124 -3.43 6.41 8.92
CA LEU A 124 -3.24 7.73 8.33
C LEU A 124 -4.19 7.96 7.16
N ILE A 125 -4.72 9.17 7.04
CA ILE A 125 -5.47 9.58 5.85
C ILE A 125 -4.47 9.79 4.71
N THR A 126 -4.69 9.09 3.60
CA THR A 126 -3.86 9.22 2.39
C THR A 126 -4.56 9.99 1.29
N ALA A 127 -5.90 9.94 1.27
CA ALA A 127 -6.71 10.75 0.35
C ALA A 127 -8.12 10.94 0.93
N ALA A 128 -8.74 12.06 0.62
CA ALA A 128 -10.15 12.30 0.88
C ALA A 128 -10.67 13.34 -0.10
N ASP A 129 -11.90 13.17 -0.59
CA ASP A 129 -12.50 14.10 -1.55
C ASP A 129 -14.02 13.97 -1.55
N SER A 130 -14.71 15.06 -1.85
CA SER A 130 -16.15 15.09 -2.10
C SER A 130 -16.38 15.36 -3.59
N PRO A 131 -16.87 14.38 -4.37
CA PRO A 131 -17.04 14.54 -5.81
C PRO A 131 -17.97 15.69 -6.21
N LEU A 132 -18.85 16.11 -5.31
CA LEU A 132 -19.81 17.20 -5.50
C LEU A 132 -19.27 18.57 -5.03
N GLY A 133 -17.98 18.65 -4.67
CA GLY A 133 -17.33 19.90 -4.25
C GLY A 133 -17.62 20.31 -2.80
N GLY A 134 -18.14 19.40 -1.97
CA GLY A 134 -18.35 19.64 -0.55
C GLY A 134 -17.03 19.70 0.23
N ALA A 135 -17.03 20.42 1.37
CA ALA A 135 -15.86 20.47 2.23
C ALA A 135 -15.55 19.06 2.79
N VAL A 136 -14.30 18.61 2.61
CA VAL A 136 -13.79 17.41 3.30
C VAL A 136 -13.62 17.76 4.78
N PRO A 137 -14.29 17.07 5.70
CA PRO A 137 -14.25 17.48 7.09
C PRO A 137 -12.86 17.32 7.75
N LEU A 138 -12.39 18.37 8.43
CA LEU A 138 -11.07 18.45 9.08
C LEU A 138 -10.83 17.38 10.16
N ALA A 139 -11.86 16.97 10.90
CA ALA A 139 -11.76 16.05 12.03
C ALA A 139 -11.65 14.56 11.64
N ALA A 140 -11.36 14.24 10.38
CA ALA A 140 -11.17 12.86 9.94
C ALA A 140 -9.85 12.24 10.46
N HIS A 141 -8.96 13.01 11.09
CA HIS A 141 -7.62 12.52 11.50
C HIS A 141 -7.67 11.48 12.63
N SER A 142 -8.83 11.31 13.26
CA SER A 142 -9.00 10.51 14.47
C SER A 142 -10.15 9.50 14.31
N ILE A 143 -10.02 8.45 13.46
CA ILE A 143 -10.81 7.25 13.83
C ILE A 143 -10.02 6.66 14.98
N GLU A 144 -10.45 7.07 16.17
CA GLU A 144 -9.98 6.66 17.49
C GLU A 144 -9.19 5.36 17.44
N GLU A 145 -7.86 5.48 17.53
CA GLU A 145 -6.84 4.43 17.44
C GLU A 145 -6.99 3.31 18.50
N SER A 146 -8.06 3.35 19.29
CA SER A 146 -8.27 2.55 20.50
C SER A 146 -9.73 2.08 20.72
N PHE A 147 -10.72 2.58 19.97
CA PHE A 147 -12.13 2.31 20.29
C PHE A 147 -12.70 1.07 19.60
N LEU A 148 -12.55 -0.08 20.26
CA LEU A 148 -13.11 -1.38 19.85
C LEU A 148 -14.63 -1.39 19.63
N ARG A 149 -15.36 -0.38 20.13
CA ARG A 149 -16.82 -0.26 19.93
C ARG A 149 -17.18 0.35 18.57
N HIS A 150 -16.23 0.98 17.87
CA HIS A 150 -16.47 1.51 16.52
C HIS A 150 -16.70 0.35 15.53
N PRO A 151 -17.77 0.35 14.70
CA PRO A 151 -18.12 -0.79 13.84
C PRO A 151 -16.97 -1.27 12.95
N VAL A 152 -16.24 -0.35 12.32
CA VAL A 152 -15.10 -0.69 11.45
C VAL A 152 -13.94 -1.30 12.25
N MET A 153 -13.63 -0.76 13.43
CA MET A 153 -12.53 -1.27 14.26
C MET A 153 -12.88 -2.64 14.86
N ARG A 154 -14.14 -2.84 15.21
CA ARG A 154 -14.67 -4.13 15.65
C ARG A 154 -14.49 -5.18 14.55
N THR A 155 -14.83 -4.88 13.30
CA THR A 155 -14.65 -5.80 12.18
C THR A 155 -13.17 -6.06 11.86
N ILE A 156 -12.33 -5.03 11.94
CA ILE A 156 -10.86 -5.16 11.84
C ILE A 156 -10.31 -6.13 12.89
N ALA A 157 -10.79 -6.02 14.14
CA ALA A 157 -10.30 -6.83 15.26
C ALA A 157 -10.86 -8.26 15.27
N ARG A 158 -12.10 -8.47 14.81
CA ARG A 158 -12.83 -9.75 14.98
C ARG A 158 -12.81 -10.68 13.77
N GLY A 159 -12.52 -10.20 12.56
CA GLY A 159 -12.90 -10.98 11.38
C GLY A 159 -12.06 -10.81 10.12
N HIS A 160 -12.49 -11.57 9.10
CA HIS A 160 -11.96 -11.62 7.74
C HIS A 160 -12.82 -10.87 6.73
N GLU A 161 -13.82 -10.13 7.21
CA GLU A 161 -14.71 -9.36 6.36
C GLU A 161 -13.94 -8.27 5.60
N PHE A 162 -14.41 -8.01 4.39
CA PHE A 162 -13.86 -7.03 3.45
C PHE A 162 -14.68 -5.74 3.40
N TYR A 163 -15.83 -5.69 4.07
CA TYR A 163 -16.63 -4.47 4.14
C TYR A 163 -17.44 -4.36 5.43
N VAL A 164 -17.90 -3.15 5.75
CA VAL A 164 -18.79 -2.81 6.86
C VAL A 164 -19.76 -1.72 6.41
N VAL A 165 -21.06 -1.94 6.61
CA VAL A 165 -22.08 -0.89 6.46
C VAL A 165 -22.46 -0.38 7.85
N SER A 166 -22.57 0.95 8.01
CA SER A 166 -23.05 1.61 9.22
C SER A 166 -24.14 2.60 8.82
N ASN A 167 -25.38 2.36 9.23
CA ASN A 167 -26.53 3.14 8.75
C ASN A 167 -27.02 4.20 9.73
N ASN A 168 -26.51 4.19 10.96
CA ASN A 168 -26.87 5.18 11.97
C ASN A 168 -25.63 5.90 12.45
N LEU A 169 -25.09 6.79 11.62
CA LEU A 169 -23.93 7.59 11.99
C LEU A 169 -24.24 8.73 12.98
N ARG A 170 -25.38 8.73 13.68
CA ARG A 170 -25.62 9.76 14.71
C ARG A 170 -24.64 9.58 15.88
N GLY A 171 -24.45 10.64 16.65
CA GLY A 171 -23.67 10.61 17.90
C GLY A 171 -24.12 9.47 18.82
N ILE A 172 -23.18 8.84 19.53
CA ILE A 172 -23.50 7.78 20.51
C ILE A 172 -24.47 8.30 21.57
N GLU A 173 -24.33 9.56 21.98
CA GLU A 173 -25.24 10.24 22.91
C GLU A 173 -26.67 10.37 22.38
N ARG A 174 -26.87 10.22 21.07
CA ARG A 174 -28.18 10.21 20.39
C ARG A 174 -28.62 8.80 19.96
N GLY A 175 -27.97 7.75 20.47
CA GLY A 175 -28.26 6.36 20.14
C GLY A 175 -27.75 5.91 18.76
N GLY A 176 -26.75 6.60 18.21
CA GLY A 176 -26.09 6.20 16.96
C GLY A 176 -24.80 5.40 17.15
N GLU A 177 -24.24 4.96 16.02
CA GLU A 177 -23.07 4.08 15.89
C GLU A 177 -21.75 4.84 15.70
N SER A 178 -21.79 6.19 15.67
CA SER A 178 -20.64 7.03 15.37
C SER A 178 -20.42 8.09 16.44
N LEU A 179 -19.19 8.25 16.91
CA LEU A 179 -18.76 9.44 17.64
C LEU A 179 -18.50 10.60 16.64
N ASP A 180 -17.90 10.28 15.49
CA ASP A 180 -17.32 11.24 14.54
C ASP A 180 -18.28 12.19 13.83
N CYS A 181 -19.54 11.79 13.58
CA CYS A 181 -20.43 12.62 12.76
C CYS A 181 -21.05 13.80 13.51
N THR A 182 -20.87 13.85 14.83
CA THR A 182 -21.21 15.03 15.63
C THR A 182 -20.33 16.23 15.26
N ALA A 183 -19.03 15.99 15.01
CA ALA A 183 -18.08 17.03 14.61
C ALA A 183 -18.32 17.55 13.19
N TYR A 184 -18.85 16.72 12.30
CA TYR A 184 -18.98 17.08 10.90
C TYR A 184 -20.09 18.09 10.62
N LYS A 185 -21.16 18.18 11.44
CA LYS A 185 -22.36 19.05 11.27
C LYS A 185 -23.05 19.00 9.88
N THR A 186 -22.44 18.40 8.88
CA THR A 186 -22.78 18.38 7.45
C THR A 186 -23.86 17.37 7.09
N GLY A 187 -24.30 16.56 8.05
CA GLY A 187 -25.50 15.76 7.86
C GLY A 187 -25.30 14.35 7.30
N TYR A 188 -24.08 13.78 7.30
CA TYR A 188 -23.88 12.36 6.94
C TYR A 188 -24.68 11.42 7.86
N ARG A 189 -25.21 10.34 7.29
CA ARG A 189 -26.12 9.40 7.97
C ARG A 189 -25.69 7.95 7.85
N SER A 190 -25.06 7.58 6.72
CA SER A 190 -24.61 6.21 6.48
C SER A 190 -23.17 6.16 5.95
N ARG A 191 -22.49 5.04 6.20
CA ARG A 191 -21.12 4.75 5.76
C ARG A 191 -21.02 3.33 5.22
N LEU A 192 -20.29 3.17 4.13
CA LEU A 192 -19.80 1.89 3.64
C LEU A 192 -18.26 1.92 3.67
N CYS A 193 -17.65 1.02 4.43
CA CYS A 193 -16.21 0.89 4.52
C CYS A 193 -15.76 -0.42 3.88
N PHE A 194 -14.84 -0.36 2.91
CA PHE A 194 -14.11 -1.53 2.43
C PHE A 194 -12.76 -1.64 3.15
N ILE A 195 -12.41 -2.87 3.54
CA ILE A 195 -11.21 -3.20 4.31
C ILE A 195 -10.24 -3.95 3.38
N VAL A 196 -9.06 -3.38 3.18
CA VAL A 196 -7.97 -3.97 2.40
C VAL A 196 -7.00 -4.66 3.35
N ARG A 197 -6.71 -5.92 3.03
CA ARG A 197 -5.94 -6.89 3.82
C ARG A 197 -4.82 -7.50 2.99
N GLU A 198 -3.70 -7.71 3.64
CA GLU A 198 -2.55 -8.35 3.04
C GLU A 198 -2.85 -9.82 2.74
N ARG A 199 -2.51 -10.28 1.53
CA ARG A 199 -2.82 -11.66 1.10
C ARG A 199 -2.12 -12.73 1.92
N SER A 200 -0.90 -12.45 2.41
CA SER A 200 -0.08 -13.40 3.16
C SER A 200 -0.50 -13.51 4.62
N SER A 201 -0.72 -12.38 5.31
CA SER A 201 -0.98 -12.36 6.75
C SER A 201 -2.46 -12.19 7.11
N GLY A 202 -3.31 -11.78 6.17
CA GLY A 202 -4.69 -11.36 6.44
C GLY A 202 -4.81 -10.05 7.23
N SER A 203 -3.67 -9.40 7.54
CA SER A 203 -3.64 -8.17 8.32
C SER A 203 -4.23 -7.01 7.52
N PRO A 204 -5.15 -6.23 8.10
CA PRO A 204 -5.69 -5.06 7.44
C PRO A 204 -4.64 -3.95 7.39
N PHE A 205 -4.50 -3.33 6.21
CA PHE A 205 -3.54 -2.27 5.94
C PHE A 205 -4.15 -1.06 5.21
N GLY A 206 -5.34 -1.18 4.64
CA GLY A 206 -6.00 -0.08 3.92
C GLY A 206 -7.50 -0.03 4.19
N LEU A 207 -8.08 1.16 4.14
CA LEU A 207 -9.52 1.40 4.26
C LEU A 207 -9.99 2.35 3.16
N ILE A 208 -11.12 2.03 2.54
CA ILE A 208 -11.88 2.96 1.70
C ILE A 208 -13.21 3.17 2.38
N MET A 209 -13.48 4.40 2.84
CA MET A 209 -14.73 4.74 3.50
C MET A 209 -15.52 5.68 2.61
N LEU A 210 -16.74 5.27 2.28
CA LEU A 210 -17.72 6.04 1.54
C LEU A 210 -18.78 6.53 2.52
N TYR A 211 -19.18 7.79 2.40
CA TYR A 211 -20.20 8.40 3.25
C TYR A 211 -21.35 8.92 2.40
N SER A 212 -22.57 8.79 2.93
CA SER A 212 -23.79 9.35 2.32
C SER A 212 -24.57 10.17 3.34
N MET A 213 -25.16 11.27 2.87
CA MET A 213 -26.09 12.12 3.62
C MET A 213 -27.48 11.48 3.76
N HIS A 214 -27.74 10.39 3.03
CA HIS A 214 -28.99 9.66 3.10
C HIS A 214 -28.97 8.64 4.24
N ASP A 215 -30.05 8.61 5.03
CA ASP A 215 -30.31 7.51 5.95
C ASP A 215 -30.36 6.21 5.14
N TYR A 216 -29.68 5.17 5.61
CA TYR A 216 -29.63 3.85 4.94
C TYR A 216 -29.11 3.88 3.49
N GLY A 217 -28.28 4.85 3.14
CA GLY A 217 -27.83 5.12 1.77
C GLY A 217 -27.09 3.98 1.05
N PHE A 218 -26.70 2.92 1.75
CA PHE A 218 -26.05 1.74 1.17
C PHE A 218 -26.84 0.42 1.35
N GLU A 219 -28.02 0.43 1.98
CA GLU A 219 -28.82 -0.78 2.19
C GLU A 219 -29.42 -1.36 0.91
N THR A 220 -29.47 -0.58 -0.16
CA THR A 220 -29.98 -1.04 -1.45
C THR A 220 -29.07 -2.07 -2.12
N PHE A 221 -27.83 -2.21 -1.66
CA PHE A 221 -26.86 -3.15 -2.22
C PHE A 221 -26.86 -4.47 -1.45
N GLU A 222 -26.87 -5.58 -2.18
CA GLU A 222 -26.82 -6.89 -1.54
C GLU A 222 -25.47 -7.19 -0.88
N ASP A 223 -25.50 -7.90 0.24
CA ASP A 223 -24.29 -8.32 0.98
C ASP A 223 -23.30 -9.09 0.10
N ARG A 224 -23.80 -9.99 -0.75
CA ARG A 224 -22.96 -10.77 -1.66
C ARG A 224 -22.24 -9.88 -2.68
N PHE A 225 -22.91 -8.83 -3.15
CA PHE A 225 -22.32 -7.87 -4.08
C PHE A 225 -21.23 -7.04 -3.38
N LEU A 226 -21.51 -6.50 -2.18
CA LEU A 226 -20.54 -5.77 -1.38
C LEU A 226 -19.31 -6.62 -1.02
N ALA A 227 -19.51 -7.90 -0.66
CA ALA A 227 -18.43 -8.83 -0.39
C ALA A 227 -17.50 -9.02 -1.60
N ARG A 228 -18.08 -9.22 -2.80
CA ARG A 228 -17.32 -9.35 -4.06
C ARG A 228 -16.56 -8.09 -4.41
N CYS A 229 -17.17 -6.92 -4.25
CA CYS A 229 -16.49 -5.63 -4.41
C CYS A 229 -15.29 -5.51 -3.47
N GLY A 230 -15.48 -5.85 -2.18
CA GLY A 230 -14.41 -5.86 -1.19
C GLY A 230 -13.25 -6.79 -1.56
N GLN A 231 -13.55 -8.01 -2.03
CA GLN A 231 -12.55 -8.96 -2.50
C GLN A 231 -11.77 -8.43 -3.71
N LEU A 232 -12.46 -7.82 -4.68
CA LEU A 232 -11.82 -7.28 -5.87
C LEU A 232 -10.93 -6.07 -5.54
N ILE A 233 -11.40 -5.14 -4.70
CA ILE A 233 -10.59 -4.04 -4.19
C ILE A 233 -9.35 -4.60 -3.49
N ASN A 234 -9.52 -5.64 -2.69
CA ASN A 234 -8.43 -6.29 -2.00
C ASN A 234 -7.40 -6.89 -2.96
N LEU A 235 -7.86 -7.50 -4.05
CA LEU A 235 -7.00 -8.03 -5.11
C LEU A 235 -6.24 -6.90 -5.82
N VAL A 236 -6.94 -5.84 -6.25
CA VAL A 236 -6.34 -4.72 -7.00
C VAL A 236 -5.32 -3.99 -6.16
N VAL A 237 -5.69 -3.53 -4.95
CA VAL A 237 -4.76 -2.79 -4.08
C VAL A 237 -3.66 -3.71 -3.54
N GLY A 238 -4.01 -4.95 -3.18
CA GLY A 238 -3.04 -5.94 -2.71
C GLY A 238 -1.99 -6.33 -3.75
N SER A 239 -2.38 -6.42 -5.03
CA SER A 239 -1.44 -6.71 -6.14
C SER A 239 -0.38 -5.62 -6.31
N HIS A 240 -0.73 -4.34 -6.13
CA HIS A 240 0.23 -3.23 -6.21
C HIS A 240 1.20 -3.21 -5.03
N VAL A 241 0.75 -3.62 -3.84
CA VAL A 241 1.67 -3.81 -2.69
C VAL A 241 2.67 -4.92 -2.99
N ALA A 242 2.21 -6.05 -3.54
CA ALA A 242 3.08 -7.15 -3.92
C ALA A 242 4.06 -6.77 -5.04
N LEU A 243 3.57 -6.08 -6.07
CA LEU A 243 4.39 -5.59 -7.19
C LEU A 243 5.43 -4.56 -6.73
N ALA A 244 5.06 -3.62 -5.86
CA ALA A 244 6.00 -2.66 -5.29
C ALA A 244 7.10 -3.36 -4.49
N ARG A 245 6.76 -4.39 -3.71
CA ARG A 245 7.75 -5.21 -2.98
C ARG A 245 8.66 -5.98 -3.92
N ASP A 246 8.13 -6.66 -4.92
CA ASP A 246 8.92 -7.40 -5.91
C ASP A 246 9.86 -6.47 -6.71
N THR A 247 9.39 -5.28 -7.06
CA THR A 247 10.21 -4.26 -7.74
C THR A 247 11.33 -3.75 -6.83
N LEU A 248 11.03 -3.49 -5.55
CA LEU A 248 12.05 -3.12 -4.56
C LEU A 248 13.04 -4.26 -4.30
N GLU A 249 12.58 -5.52 -4.24
CA GLU A 249 13.42 -6.70 -4.09
C GLU A 249 14.40 -6.84 -5.24
N LYS A 250 13.90 -6.75 -6.48
CA LYS A 250 14.73 -6.78 -7.69
C LYS A 250 15.71 -5.63 -7.74
N ALA A 251 15.28 -4.41 -7.42
CA ALA A 251 16.15 -3.23 -7.39
C ALA A 251 17.24 -3.36 -6.32
N ALA A 252 16.90 -3.79 -5.10
CA ALA A 252 17.85 -4.01 -4.02
C ALA A 252 18.82 -5.16 -4.34
N GLY A 253 18.33 -6.25 -4.93
CA GLY A 253 19.16 -7.37 -5.38
C GLY A 253 20.17 -6.96 -6.45
N ALA A 254 19.73 -6.20 -7.46
CA ALA A 254 20.60 -5.65 -8.49
C ALA A 254 21.65 -4.70 -7.89
N MET A 255 21.25 -3.73 -7.08
CA MET A 255 22.18 -2.81 -6.40
C MET A 255 23.19 -3.56 -5.52
N ALA A 256 22.77 -4.63 -4.84
CA ALA A 256 23.67 -5.42 -4.03
C ALA A 256 24.71 -6.15 -4.87
N HIS A 257 24.31 -6.75 -5.99
CA HIS A 257 25.23 -7.43 -6.88
C HIS A 257 26.23 -6.44 -7.52
N TYR A 258 25.76 -5.36 -8.14
CA TYR A 258 26.63 -4.36 -8.76
C TYR A 258 27.50 -3.62 -7.74
N GLY A 259 26.92 -3.21 -6.62
CA GLY A 259 27.62 -2.51 -5.55
C GLY A 259 28.71 -3.37 -4.92
N ASN A 260 28.44 -4.65 -4.62
CA ASN A 260 29.45 -5.55 -4.07
C ASN A 260 30.64 -5.74 -5.04
N ASN A 261 30.39 -5.84 -6.34
CA ASN A 261 31.47 -5.96 -7.34
C ASN A 261 32.35 -4.69 -7.39
N VAL A 262 31.73 -3.51 -7.42
CA VAL A 262 32.48 -2.23 -7.42
C VAL A 262 33.27 -2.05 -6.12
N LEU A 263 32.67 -2.37 -4.97
CA LEU A 263 33.35 -2.28 -3.68
C LEU A 263 34.53 -3.25 -3.58
N ASN A 264 34.39 -4.47 -4.12
CA ASN A 264 35.48 -5.42 -4.16
C ASN A 264 36.64 -4.91 -5.03
N ASN A 265 36.35 -4.34 -6.20
CA ASN A 265 37.37 -3.73 -7.06
C ASN A 265 38.08 -2.55 -6.39
N MET A 266 37.33 -1.67 -5.72
CA MET A 266 37.90 -0.55 -4.96
C MET A 266 38.80 -1.03 -3.83
N ARG A 267 38.39 -2.08 -3.11
CA ARG A 267 39.20 -2.71 -2.06
C ARG A 267 40.52 -3.24 -2.61
N VAL A 268 40.47 -4.02 -3.69
CA VAL A 268 41.67 -4.58 -4.33
C VAL A 268 42.62 -3.47 -4.78
N GLN A 269 42.10 -2.39 -5.38
CA GLN A 269 42.92 -1.25 -5.79
C GLN A 269 43.55 -0.53 -4.60
N ALA A 270 42.80 -0.32 -3.52
CA ALA A 270 43.32 0.32 -2.31
C ALA A 270 44.37 -0.56 -1.60
N GLU A 271 44.17 -1.87 -1.54
CA GLU A 271 45.16 -2.84 -1.03
C GLU A 271 46.46 -2.77 -1.86
N PHE A 272 46.34 -2.79 -3.20
CA PHE A 272 47.48 -2.65 -4.10
C PHE A 272 48.24 -1.32 -3.92
N CYS A 273 47.52 -0.19 -3.82
CA CYS A 273 48.14 1.09 -3.51
C CYS A 273 48.84 1.07 -2.14
N GLY A 274 48.27 0.37 -1.15
CA GLY A 274 48.89 0.16 0.16
C GLY A 274 50.22 -0.58 0.07
N GLU A 275 50.30 -1.65 -0.73
CA GLU A 275 51.55 -2.37 -1.00
C GLU A 275 52.60 -1.49 -1.67
N LEU A 276 52.19 -0.68 -2.66
CA LEU A 276 53.09 0.27 -3.33
C LEU A 276 53.64 1.33 -2.36
N VAL A 277 52.80 1.85 -1.45
CA VAL A 277 53.23 2.80 -0.42
C VAL A 277 54.23 2.17 0.55
N GLN A 278 53.97 0.93 1.01
CA GLN A 278 54.91 0.21 1.88
C GLN A 278 56.26 -0.04 1.17
N MET A 279 56.22 -0.42 -0.11
CA MET A 279 57.44 -0.62 -0.90
C MET A 279 58.21 0.70 -1.08
N ALA A 280 57.50 1.80 -1.38
CA ALA A 280 58.09 3.12 -1.49
C ALA A 280 58.70 3.60 -0.16
N GLU A 281 58.05 3.33 0.97
CA GLU A 281 58.56 3.66 2.29
C GLU A 281 59.84 2.86 2.64
N LYS A 282 59.89 1.57 2.27
CA LYS A 282 61.09 0.74 2.43
C LYS A 282 62.25 1.26 1.58
N ASN A 283 61.98 1.59 0.32
CA ASN A 283 62.98 2.16 -0.59
C ASN A 283 63.49 3.51 -0.10
N ARG A 284 62.58 4.38 0.37
CA ARG A 284 62.90 5.68 0.97
C ARG A 284 63.79 5.53 2.21
N SER A 285 63.44 4.64 3.13
CA SER A 285 64.25 4.35 4.32
C SER A 285 65.66 3.89 3.96
N ARG A 286 65.78 3.04 2.95
CA ARG A 286 67.07 2.55 2.44
C ARG A 286 67.87 3.66 1.74
N ALA A 287 67.22 4.53 0.98
CA ALA A 287 67.86 5.69 0.34
C ALA A 287 68.39 6.69 1.37
N ILE A 288 67.68 6.94 2.48
CA ILE A 288 68.16 7.78 3.58
C ILE A 288 69.43 7.20 4.21
N VAL A 289 69.48 5.87 4.43
CA VAL A 289 70.69 5.21 4.97
C VAL A 289 71.88 5.37 4.02
N LEU A 290 71.66 5.18 2.71
CA LEU A 290 72.71 5.36 1.69
C LEU A 290 73.19 6.81 1.60
N ALA A 291 72.29 7.79 1.66
CA ALA A 291 72.65 9.21 1.66
C ALA A 291 73.56 9.56 2.86
N LYS A 292 73.27 9.01 4.04
CA LYS A 292 74.12 9.18 5.23
C LYS A 292 75.50 8.52 5.07
N GLN A 293 75.56 7.34 4.47
CA GLN A 293 76.83 6.66 4.19
C GLN A 293 77.69 7.46 3.20
N LEU A 294 77.10 7.96 2.11
CA LEU A 294 77.78 8.81 1.13
C LEU A 294 78.30 10.11 1.71
N SER A 295 77.56 10.71 2.65
CA SER A 295 78.00 11.90 3.39
C SER A 295 79.21 11.58 4.28
N ALA A 296 79.19 10.43 4.95
CA ALA A 296 80.28 9.98 5.82
C ALA A 296 81.56 9.56 5.06
N GLU A 297 81.42 8.97 3.87
CA GLU A 297 82.57 8.55 3.03
C GLU A 297 83.28 9.73 2.36
N ASN A 298 82.58 10.85 2.13
CA ASN A 298 83.12 12.06 1.49
C ASN A 298 83.52 13.15 2.49
N ASP A 299 83.90 12.78 3.72
CA ASP A 299 84.19 13.74 4.79
C ASP A 299 85.37 14.64 4.38
N GLY A 300 85.09 15.93 4.19
CA GLY A 300 86.02 16.94 3.65
C GLY A 300 85.58 17.61 2.35
N ASN A 301 84.67 17.02 1.57
CA ASN A 301 84.09 17.65 0.37
C ASN A 301 82.74 18.33 0.67
N MET A 302 82.77 19.63 0.98
CA MET A 302 81.58 20.40 1.37
C MET A 302 80.42 20.32 0.35
N ARG A 303 80.72 20.23 -0.95
CA ARG A 303 79.68 20.16 -1.99
C ARG A 303 78.93 18.82 -1.97
N ALA A 304 79.66 17.72 -1.79
CA ALA A 304 79.08 16.38 -1.68
C ALA A 304 78.22 16.22 -0.41
N LYS A 305 78.66 16.87 0.68
CA LYS A 305 77.91 16.92 1.94
C LYS A 305 76.58 17.66 1.79
N MET A 306 76.59 18.88 1.23
CA MET A 306 75.36 19.65 0.97
C MET A 306 74.37 18.88 0.07
N GLN A 307 74.84 18.23 -0.98
CA GLN A 307 73.96 17.44 -1.87
C GLN A 307 73.36 16.20 -1.17
N SER A 308 74.10 15.57 -0.25
CA SER A 308 73.62 14.43 0.52
C SER A 308 72.59 14.85 1.56
N ASP A 309 72.79 15.99 2.21
CA ASP A 309 71.86 16.57 3.18
C ASP A 309 70.56 17.03 2.49
N GLU A 310 70.65 17.69 1.33
CA GLU A 310 69.50 18.08 0.51
C GLU A 310 68.69 16.86 0.04
N LEU A 311 69.38 15.77 -0.36
CA LEU A 311 68.73 14.51 -0.73
C LEU A 311 68.01 13.87 0.47
N GLU A 312 68.61 13.88 1.66
CA GLU A 312 67.97 13.38 2.87
C GLU A 312 66.73 14.21 3.23
N GLU A 313 66.79 15.53 3.11
CA GLU A 313 65.66 16.43 3.35
C GLU A 313 64.51 16.20 2.36
N LEU A 314 64.81 16.07 1.07
CA LEU A 314 63.82 15.72 0.03
C LEU A 314 63.16 14.37 0.30
N LEU A 315 63.92 13.35 0.73
CA LEU A 315 63.39 12.03 1.08
C LEU A 315 62.58 12.03 2.40
N ARG A 316 62.79 13.01 3.27
CA ARG A 316 62.00 13.20 4.50
C ARG A 316 60.70 13.95 4.23
N SER A 317 60.66 14.84 3.22
CA SER A 317 59.47 15.62 2.89
C SER A 317 58.35 14.82 2.19
N THR A 318 58.66 13.65 1.61
CA THR A 318 57.63 12.74 1.07
C THR A 318 56.71 12.16 2.16
N ASP A 319 55.47 12.63 2.19
CA ASP A 319 54.47 12.29 3.21
C ASP A 319 53.69 10.99 2.91
N MET A 320 54.39 9.87 3.02
CA MET A 320 53.81 8.53 2.82
C MET A 320 52.78 8.17 3.90
N ALA A 321 52.90 8.77 5.09
CA ALA A 321 51.98 8.55 6.20
C ALA A 321 50.58 9.12 5.90
N ASN A 322 50.50 10.33 5.32
CA ASN A 322 49.24 10.88 4.85
C ASN A 322 48.62 10.03 3.74
N LEU A 323 49.41 9.50 2.81
CA LEU A 323 48.91 8.67 1.70
C LEU A 323 48.31 7.35 2.22
N SER A 324 48.99 6.70 3.17
CA SER A 324 48.49 5.52 3.89
C SER A 324 47.19 5.80 4.65
N ARG A 325 47.09 6.97 5.31
CA ARG A 325 45.86 7.37 6.01
C ARG A 325 44.65 7.52 5.07
N HIS A 326 44.84 8.13 3.90
CA HIS A 326 43.77 8.28 2.91
C HIS A 326 43.33 6.92 2.35
N LEU A 327 44.26 6.00 2.11
CA LEU A 327 43.93 4.63 1.66
C LEU A 327 43.11 3.87 2.71
N ASN A 328 43.47 3.97 3.98
CA ASN A 328 42.68 3.38 5.07
C ASN A 328 41.27 3.98 5.14
N ALA A 329 41.13 5.29 4.94
CA ALA A 329 39.81 5.93 4.89
C ALA A 329 38.95 5.42 3.70
N VAL A 330 39.56 5.15 2.54
CA VAL A 330 38.87 4.53 1.38
C VAL A 330 38.41 3.11 1.71
N LEU A 331 39.25 2.31 2.38
CA LEU A 331 38.90 0.96 2.82
C LEU A 331 37.77 0.95 3.85
N ASP A 332 37.74 1.90 4.79
CA ASP A 332 36.66 2.00 5.76
C ASP A 332 35.35 2.48 5.14
N ASN A 333 35.41 3.43 4.20
CA ASN A 333 34.23 3.88 3.45
C ASN A 333 33.63 2.76 2.58
N THR A 334 34.47 1.93 1.95
CA THR A 334 33.99 0.77 1.18
C THR A 334 33.33 -0.28 2.07
N ARG A 335 33.86 -0.54 3.28
CA ARG A 335 33.22 -1.42 4.28
C ARG A 335 31.87 -0.87 4.77
N ARG A 336 31.76 0.44 5.01
CA ARG A 336 30.49 1.11 5.34
C ARG A 336 29.47 0.93 4.23
N MET A 337 29.83 1.20 2.98
CA MET A 337 28.95 1.01 1.83
C MET A 337 28.46 -0.45 1.69
N ALA A 338 29.33 -1.44 1.92
CA ALA A 338 28.93 -2.86 1.90
C ALA A 338 27.89 -3.20 2.99
N THR A 339 27.92 -2.47 4.11
CA THR A 339 26.95 -2.65 5.21
C THR A 339 25.60 -2.02 4.85
N ILE A 340 25.61 -0.83 4.23
CA ILE A 340 24.41 -0.16 3.70
C ILE A 340 23.70 -1.03 2.65
N ILE A 341 24.47 -1.66 1.74
CA ILE A 341 23.94 -2.60 0.74
C ILE A 341 23.24 -3.80 1.38
N ARG A 342 23.85 -4.40 2.41
CA ARG A 342 23.22 -5.50 3.16
C ARG A 342 21.94 -5.05 3.86
N SER A 343 21.91 -3.81 4.36
CA SER A 343 20.71 -3.25 4.97
C SER A 343 19.60 -2.97 3.95
N LEU A 344 19.94 -2.50 2.75
CA LEU A 344 19.01 -2.38 1.61
C LEU A 344 18.31 -3.71 1.31
N GLN A 345 19.06 -4.82 1.27
CA GLN A 345 18.49 -6.15 1.06
C GLN A 345 17.53 -6.57 2.19
N LYS A 346 17.83 -6.23 3.46
CA LYS A 346 16.91 -6.51 4.59
C LYS A 346 15.63 -5.67 4.51
N SER A 347 15.76 -4.41 4.10
CA SER A 347 14.67 -3.45 3.97
C SER A 347 13.65 -3.80 2.89
N VAL A 348 13.95 -4.73 1.98
CA VAL A 348 12.97 -5.30 1.04
C VAL A 348 11.79 -5.96 1.77
N ASN A 349 12.08 -6.69 2.86
CA ASN A 349 11.07 -7.43 3.63
C ASN A 349 10.23 -6.54 4.55
N ARG A 350 10.81 -5.41 4.99
CA ARG A 350 10.16 -4.38 5.82
C ARG A 350 10.76 -3.01 5.48
N PRO A 351 10.25 -2.34 4.44
CA PRO A 351 10.77 -1.04 4.04
C PRO A 351 10.46 -0.04 5.15
N ARG A 352 11.52 0.57 5.69
CA ARG A 352 11.43 1.63 6.69
C ARG A 352 11.67 2.96 6.02
N LEU A 353 10.71 3.88 6.08
CA LEU A 353 10.85 5.20 5.45
C LEU A 353 11.17 6.27 6.49
N LEU A 354 12.22 7.05 6.25
CA LEU A 354 12.52 8.30 6.96
C LEU A 354 11.87 9.46 6.23
N LYS A 355 11.07 10.24 6.96
CA LYS A 355 10.56 11.53 6.48
C LYS A 355 11.67 12.57 6.57
N TYR A 356 12.20 12.98 5.43
CA TYR A 356 13.07 14.15 5.36
C TYR A 356 12.25 15.43 5.25
N VAL A 357 12.78 16.53 5.82
CA VAL A 357 12.15 17.87 5.86
C VAL A 357 11.82 18.44 4.46
N ARG A 358 12.30 17.81 3.38
CA ARG A 358 12.03 18.18 1.98
C ARG A 358 10.93 17.37 1.28
N GLY A 359 10.14 16.57 2.02
CA GLY A 359 8.95 15.91 1.47
C GLY A 359 9.22 14.70 0.57
N VAL A 360 10.44 14.17 0.58
CA VAL A 360 10.78 12.90 -0.08
C VAL A 360 11.02 11.86 1.01
N ASP A 361 10.24 10.78 0.96
CA ASP A 361 10.44 9.62 1.83
C ASP A 361 11.67 8.84 1.35
N VAL A 362 12.65 8.63 2.23
CA VAL A 362 13.90 7.91 1.92
C VAL A 362 13.95 6.63 2.73
N LEU A 363 14.42 5.53 2.14
CA LEU A 363 14.64 4.28 2.88
C LEU A 363 15.67 4.49 4.00
N LYS A 364 15.32 4.08 5.24
CA LYS A 364 16.22 4.02 6.38
C LYS A 364 17.11 2.79 6.24
N LEU A 365 18.39 3.04 5.97
CA LEU A 365 19.37 1.98 5.68
C LEU A 365 20.32 1.71 6.84
N ASP A 366 20.24 2.44 7.95
CA ASP A 366 21.09 2.20 9.11
C ASP A 366 20.40 1.33 10.17
N ASP A 367 21.11 0.26 10.58
CA ASP A 367 20.76 -0.65 11.68
C ASP A 367 20.98 0.03 13.06
N GLY A 368 20.73 1.33 13.22
CA GLY A 368 20.57 2.04 14.50
C GLY A 368 21.62 1.82 15.61
N ARG A 369 22.81 1.29 15.34
CA ARG A 369 23.79 0.97 16.39
C ARG A 369 24.76 2.07 16.75
N ASN A 370 24.88 3.14 15.96
CA ASN A 370 25.90 4.17 16.21
C ASN A 370 25.31 5.58 16.07
N ALA A 371 24.49 5.99 17.03
CA ALA A 371 24.11 7.40 17.18
C ALA A 371 24.10 7.87 18.64
N ASP A 372 24.77 7.14 19.54
CA ASP A 372 25.09 7.57 20.91
C ASP A 372 26.48 6.99 21.28
N GLU A 373 27.53 7.52 20.65
CA GLU A 373 28.90 7.60 21.17
C GLU A 373 29.58 8.84 20.58
#